data_AF-A0A924BDF3-F1
#
_entry.id   AF-A0A924BDF3-F1
#
_cell.length_a   1.000
_cell.length_b   1.000
_cell.length_c   1.000
_cell.angle_alpha   90.00
_cell.angle_beta   90.00
_cell.angle_gamma   90.00
#
_symmetry.space_group_name_H-M   'P 1'
#
loop_
_entity.id
_entity.type
_entity.pdbx_description
1 polymer ?
#
loop_
_entity_poly.entity_id
_entity_poly.type
_entity_poly.pdbx_seq_one_letter_code
_entity_poly.pdbx_strand_id
1 'polypeptide(L)'
;TTRIGDFLLTASAIGGLVKHNASISGAECGCQAEVGSAAAMGAAALAAVLGGSPEQVENAAEIALEHHLGMTCDPVRGLVQVPCIERNGLGAIKAVSAASLALRGDGQHLVSLDVCIETMRQTGRDMHEKYKETSLGGLAVNVPNC
;
A
#
# COMPACT_ATOMS: atom_id res chain seq x y z
N THR A 1 3.08 5.33 -26.80
CA THR A 1 2.22 4.16 -26.53
C THR A 1 2.89 3.10 -25.66
N THR A 2 4.23 3.07 -25.52
CA THR A 2 4.97 2.10 -24.69
C THR A 2 4.80 2.25 -23.16
N ARG A 3 4.60 3.48 -22.65
CA ARG A 3 4.58 3.74 -21.19
C ARG A 3 3.43 3.08 -20.42
N ILE A 4 2.30 2.74 -21.06
CA ILE A 4 1.19 2.07 -20.37
C ILE A 4 1.57 0.63 -20.01
N GLY A 5 2.28 -0.06 -20.91
CA GLY A 5 2.76 -1.42 -20.67
C GLY A 5 3.76 -1.45 -19.51
N ASP A 6 4.75 -0.56 -19.54
CA ASP A 6 5.74 -0.44 -18.48
C ASP A 6 5.08 -0.14 -17.12
N PHE A 7 4.13 0.80 -17.09
CA PHE A 7 3.38 1.11 -15.86
C PHE A 7 2.70 -0.12 -15.26
N LEU A 8 1.92 -0.84 -16.07
CA LEU A 8 1.16 -1.99 -15.61
C LEU A 8 2.08 -3.15 -15.19
N LEU A 9 3.15 -3.42 -15.96
CA LEU A 9 4.08 -4.50 -15.66
C LEU A 9 4.90 -4.21 -14.39
N THR A 10 5.38 -2.98 -14.20
CA THR A 10 6.06 -2.58 -12.96
C THR A 10 5.13 -2.66 -11.75
N ALA A 11 3.89 -2.15 -11.88
CA ALA A 11 2.89 -2.28 -10.82
C ALA A 11 2.63 -3.76 -10.48
N SER A 12 2.44 -4.62 -11.49
CA SER A 12 2.24 -6.05 -11.29
C SER A 12 3.43 -6.74 -10.64
N ALA A 13 4.67 -6.36 -10.97
CA ALA A 13 5.86 -6.91 -10.34
C ALA A 13 5.88 -6.62 -8.83
N ILE A 14 5.66 -5.36 -8.43
CA ILE A 14 5.58 -4.98 -7.01
C ILE A 14 4.42 -5.69 -6.30
N GLY A 15 3.23 -5.73 -6.91
CA GLY A 15 2.08 -6.46 -6.37
C GLY A 15 2.38 -7.96 -6.20
N GLY A 16 3.15 -8.55 -7.12
CA GLY A 16 3.63 -9.92 -7.04
C GLY A 16 4.55 -10.15 -5.83
N LEU A 17 5.52 -9.27 -5.60
CA LEU A 17 6.41 -9.32 -4.43
C LEU A 17 5.61 -9.25 -3.12
N VAL A 18 4.69 -8.28 -3.01
CA VAL A 18 3.84 -8.11 -1.83
C VAL A 18 2.98 -9.35 -1.58
N LYS A 19 2.33 -9.89 -2.63
CA LYS A 19 1.49 -11.09 -2.51
C LYS A 19 2.31 -12.33 -2.14
N HIS A 20 3.50 -12.49 -2.70
CA HIS A 20 4.33 -13.67 -2.50
C HIS A 20 4.90 -13.71 -1.08
N ASN A 21 5.41 -12.58 -0.58
CA ASN A 21 6.10 -12.50 0.69
C ASN A 21 5.18 -12.17 1.88
N ALA A 22 3.97 -11.65 1.63
CA ALA A 22 3.01 -11.29 2.67
C ALA A 22 1.56 -11.57 2.25
N SER A 23 0.77 -10.54 1.96
CA SER A 23 -0.62 -10.65 1.51
C SER A 23 -1.04 -9.36 0.80
N ILE A 24 -2.08 -9.46 -0.03
CA ILE A 24 -2.80 -8.30 -0.60
C ILE A 24 -4.26 -8.23 -0.12
N SER A 25 -4.61 -9.02 0.91
CA SER A 25 -5.98 -9.19 1.41
C SER A 25 -6.21 -8.38 2.68
N GLY A 26 -7.27 -7.57 2.70
CA GLY A 26 -7.72 -6.82 3.87
C GLY A 26 -8.09 -7.74 5.03
N ALA A 27 -8.72 -8.87 4.73
CA ALA A 27 -9.08 -9.92 5.68
C ALA A 27 -7.88 -10.63 6.33
N GLU A 28 -6.70 -10.63 5.69
CA GLU A 28 -5.51 -11.31 6.25
C GLU A 28 -4.60 -10.34 7.00
N CYS A 29 -4.36 -9.15 6.43
CA CYS A 29 -3.32 -8.22 6.89
C CYS A 29 -3.82 -6.78 7.08
N GLY A 30 -5.12 -6.52 6.99
CA GLY A 30 -5.70 -5.17 7.09
C GLY A 30 -5.51 -4.36 5.80
N CYS A 31 -5.98 -3.11 5.83
CA CYS A 31 -6.03 -2.24 4.64
C CYS A 31 -4.63 -1.81 4.16
N GLN A 32 -3.58 -2.00 4.97
CA GLN A 32 -2.19 -1.89 4.52
C GLN A 32 -1.88 -2.86 3.36
N ALA A 33 -2.49 -4.04 3.35
CA ALA A 33 -2.30 -5.03 2.30
C ALA A 33 -3.11 -4.71 1.03
N GLU A 34 -4.15 -3.88 1.13
CA GLU A 34 -4.99 -3.50 -0.02
C GLU A 34 -4.58 -2.12 -0.56
N VAL A 35 -4.90 -1.07 0.18
CA VAL A 35 -4.60 0.32 -0.23
C VAL A 35 -3.10 0.60 -0.14
N GLY A 36 -2.41 0.06 0.87
CA GLY A 36 -0.95 0.23 0.99
C GLY A 36 -0.19 -0.45 -0.15
N SER A 37 -0.55 -1.68 -0.49
CA SER A 37 0.04 -2.38 -1.64
C SER A 37 -0.30 -1.68 -2.96
N ALA A 38 -1.55 -1.21 -3.15
CA ALA A 38 -1.93 -0.46 -4.35
C ALA A 38 -1.17 0.87 -4.47
N ALA A 39 -0.94 1.58 -3.36
CA ALA A 39 -0.13 2.79 -3.35
C ALA A 39 1.34 2.48 -3.72
N ALA A 40 1.91 1.40 -3.18
CA ALA A 40 3.26 0.94 -3.53
C ALA A 40 3.39 0.57 -5.01
N MET A 41 2.43 -0.17 -5.55
CA MET A 41 2.35 -0.52 -6.97
C MET A 41 2.30 0.73 -7.85
N GLY A 42 1.44 1.70 -7.50
CA GLY A 42 1.31 2.96 -8.23
C GLY A 42 2.55 3.83 -8.17
N ALA A 43 3.22 3.90 -7.02
CA ALA A 43 4.45 4.67 -6.82
C ALA A 43 5.59 4.14 -7.69
N ALA A 44 5.82 2.83 -7.63
CA ALA A 44 6.84 2.15 -8.41
C ALA A 44 6.62 2.30 -9.92
N ALA A 45 5.38 2.08 -10.36
CA ALA A 45 5.01 2.22 -11.76
C ALA A 45 5.20 3.65 -12.27
N LEU A 46 4.83 4.65 -11.45
CA LEU A 46 5.03 6.05 -11.78
C LEU A 46 6.53 6.40 -11.84
N ALA A 47 7.34 5.94 -10.88
CA ALA A 47 8.78 6.14 -10.89
C ALA A 47 9.42 5.55 -12.16
N ALA A 48 9.03 4.34 -12.56
CA ALA A 48 9.53 3.67 -13.76
C ALA A 48 9.22 4.47 -15.04
N VAL A 49 7.97 4.89 -15.25
CA VAL A 49 7.59 5.63 -16.47
C VAL A 49 8.12 7.07 -16.53
N LEU A 50 8.61 7.59 -15.40
CA LEU A 50 9.32 8.86 -15.30
C LEU A 50 10.84 8.71 -15.47
N GLY A 51 11.34 7.48 -15.67
CA GLY A 51 12.75 7.21 -15.96
C GLY A 51 13.61 6.93 -14.73
N GLY A 52 13.01 6.54 -13.61
CA GLY A 52 13.76 6.11 -12.43
C GLY A 52 14.53 4.81 -12.65
N SER A 53 15.64 4.64 -11.93
CA SER A 53 16.38 3.38 -11.89
C SER A 53 15.59 2.29 -11.15
N PRO A 54 15.94 1.00 -11.28
CA PRO A 54 15.33 -0.07 -10.49
C PRO A 54 15.36 0.22 -8.97
N GLU A 55 16.45 0.78 -8.46
CA GLU A 55 16.60 1.17 -7.06
C GLU A 55 15.60 2.26 -6.67
N GLN A 56 15.41 3.27 -7.52
CA GLN A 56 14.40 4.32 -7.29
C GLN A 56 12.96 3.78 -7.41
N VAL A 57 12.72 2.77 -8.25
CA VAL A 57 11.42 2.11 -8.38
C VAL A 57 11.06 1.35 -7.10
N GLU A 58 11.99 0.54 -6.58
CA GLU A 58 11.80 -0.16 -5.30
C GLU A 58 11.67 0.82 -4.15
N ASN A 59 12.48 1.88 -4.14
CA ASN A 59 12.39 2.92 -3.13
C ASN A 59 11.04 3.66 -3.14
N ALA A 60 10.50 3.99 -4.31
CA ALA A 60 9.16 4.58 -4.41
C ALA A 60 8.07 3.64 -3.86
N ALA A 61 8.17 2.33 -4.14
CA ALA A 61 7.27 1.32 -3.59
C ALA A 61 7.37 1.25 -2.06
N GLU A 62 8.60 1.26 -1.55
CA GLU A 62 8.95 1.18 -0.14
C GLU A 62 8.36 2.36 0.64
N ILE A 63 8.66 3.60 0.26
CA ILE A 63 8.11 4.82 0.91
C ILE A 63 6.57 4.78 0.93
N ALA A 64 5.95 4.40 -0.19
CA ALA A 64 4.50 4.36 -0.27
C ALA A 64 3.90 3.28 0.65
N LEU A 65 4.51 2.09 0.73
CA LEU A 65 4.08 1.02 1.62
C LEU A 65 4.30 1.37 3.09
N GLU A 66 5.47 1.93 3.42
CA GLU A 66 5.85 2.38 4.76
C GLU A 66 4.77 3.30 5.36
N HIS A 67 4.29 4.26 4.58
CA HIS A 67 3.23 5.20 4.96
C HIS A 67 1.83 4.58 5.11
N HIS A 68 1.69 3.26 5.01
CA HIS A 68 0.47 2.51 5.26
C HIS A 68 0.62 1.39 6.30
N LEU A 69 1.84 1.14 6.81
CA LEU A 69 2.06 0.06 7.78
C LEU A 69 1.21 0.25 9.05
N GLY A 70 0.60 -0.85 9.50
CA GLY A 70 -0.33 -0.89 10.63
C GLY A 70 -1.78 -0.48 10.30
N MET A 71 -2.10 -0.14 9.06
CA MET A 71 -3.45 0.29 8.69
C MET A 71 -4.46 -0.87 8.73
N THR A 72 -5.41 -0.79 9.66
CA THR A 72 -6.50 -1.77 9.84
C THR A 72 -7.56 -1.68 8.74
N CYS A 73 -8.31 -2.76 8.53
CA CYS A 73 -9.50 -2.76 7.66
C CYS A 73 -10.74 -2.97 8.52
N ASP A 74 -11.51 -1.91 8.77
CA ASP A 74 -12.75 -2.02 9.54
C ASP A 74 -13.70 -0.88 9.14
N PRO A 75 -14.35 -1.03 7.98
CA PRO A 75 -15.12 0.06 7.39
C PRO A 75 -16.49 0.22 8.06
N VAL A 76 -17.02 1.45 7.99
CA VAL A 76 -18.31 1.81 8.58
C VAL A 76 -19.41 0.93 7.99
N ARG A 77 -20.13 0.23 8.87
CA ARG A 77 -21.22 -0.71 8.52
C ARG A 77 -20.79 -1.83 7.54
N GLY A 78 -19.51 -2.13 7.43
CA GLY A 78 -18.99 -3.10 6.45
C GLY A 78 -19.07 -2.65 5.00
N LEU A 79 -19.30 -1.36 4.75
CA LEU A 79 -19.43 -0.83 3.40
C LEU A 79 -18.11 -0.30 2.88
N VAL A 80 -17.80 -0.54 1.60
CA VAL A 80 -16.61 0.00 0.92
C VAL A 80 -16.84 1.49 0.56
N GLN A 81 -17.05 2.31 1.58
CA GLN A 81 -17.31 3.75 1.47
C GLN A 81 -16.38 4.51 2.42
N VAL A 82 -16.65 4.42 3.72
CA VAL A 82 -15.86 5.10 4.76
C VAL A 82 -15.08 4.06 5.55
N PRO A 83 -13.75 4.16 5.68
CA PRO A 83 -12.86 5.20 5.14
C PRO A 83 -12.26 4.86 3.75
N CYS A 84 -12.81 3.88 3.04
CA CYS A 84 -12.22 3.33 1.82
C CYS A 84 -12.01 4.36 0.70
N ILE A 85 -12.95 5.29 0.51
CA ILE A 85 -12.90 6.32 -0.53
C ILE A 85 -11.74 7.27 -0.28
N GLU A 86 -11.67 7.89 0.90
CA GLU A 86 -10.60 8.82 1.23
C GLU A 86 -9.23 8.11 1.34
N ARG A 87 -9.19 6.83 1.74
CA ARG A 87 -7.96 6.03 1.72
C ARG A 87 -7.40 5.87 0.31
N ASN A 88 -8.25 5.66 -0.70
CA ASN A 88 -7.79 5.61 -2.10
C ASN A 88 -7.28 6.98 -2.58
N GLY A 89 -8.01 8.06 -2.26
CA GLY A 89 -7.59 9.42 -2.59
C GLY A 89 -6.22 9.79 -1.99
N LEU A 90 -6.05 9.51 -0.69
CA LEU A 90 -4.78 9.74 0.01
C LEU A 90 -3.68 8.77 -0.44
N GLY A 91 -4.03 7.52 -0.77
CA GLY A 91 -3.11 6.52 -1.31
C GLY A 91 -2.51 6.97 -2.65
N ALA A 92 -3.33 7.52 -3.55
CA ALA A 92 -2.86 8.09 -4.81
C ALA A 92 -1.91 9.28 -4.60
N ILE A 93 -2.23 10.17 -3.67
CA ILE A 93 -1.36 11.31 -3.32
C ILE A 93 -0.01 10.82 -2.78
N LYS A 94 -0.03 9.82 -1.88
CA LYS A 94 1.19 9.21 -1.34
C LYS A 94 2.01 8.54 -2.44
N ALA A 95 1.38 7.83 -3.38
CA ALA A 95 2.08 7.19 -4.50
C ALA A 95 2.83 8.20 -5.38
N VAL A 96 2.18 9.32 -5.73
CA VAL A 96 2.83 10.41 -6.50
C VAL A 96 3.95 11.05 -5.70
N SER A 97 3.73 11.28 -4.41
CA SER A 97 4.72 11.90 -3.52
C SER A 97 5.95 11.00 -3.33
N ALA A 98 5.74 9.70 -3.13
CA ALA A 98 6.79 8.68 -2.99
C ALA A 98 7.63 8.57 -4.26
N ALA A 99 7.00 8.49 -5.44
CA ALA A 99 7.71 8.51 -6.72
C ALA A 99 8.53 9.80 -6.89
N SER A 100 7.96 10.96 -6.55
CA SER A 100 8.69 12.22 -6.61
C SER A 100 9.86 12.29 -5.64
N LEU A 101 9.76 11.66 -4.46
CA LEU A 101 10.83 11.63 -3.47
C LEU A 101 11.97 10.73 -3.95
N ALA A 102 11.66 9.51 -4.37
CA ALA A 102 12.63 8.54 -4.87
C ALA A 102 13.41 9.06 -6.09
N LEU A 103 12.73 9.71 -7.04
CA LEU A 103 13.36 10.30 -8.25
C LEU A 103 14.29 11.48 -7.95
N ARG A 104 14.13 12.14 -6.79
CA ARG A 104 15.04 13.21 -6.34
C ARG A 104 16.22 12.68 -5.53
N GLY A 105 16.11 11.46 -5.02
CA GLY A 105 17.20 10.72 -4.39
C GLY A 105 17.99 9.90 -5.40
N ASP A 106 18.88 9.07 -4.89
CA ASP A 106 19.71 8.12 -5.64
C ASP A 106 19.20 6.67 -5.53
N GLY A 107 18.03 6.47 -4.91
CA GLY A 107 17.44 5.16 -4.63
C GLY A 107 18.02 4.46 -3.40
N GLN A 108 19.01 5.04 -2.70
CA GLN A 108 19.52 4.48 -1.45
C GLN A 108 18.69 4.91 -0.25
N HIS A 109 18.08 3.94 0.42
CA HIS A 109 17.28 4.16 1.62
C HIS A 109 17.71 3.21 2.74
N LEU A 110 17.52 3.65 3.99
CA LEU A 110 17.87 2.86 5.18
C LEU A 110 16.99 1.61 5.29
N VAL A 111 15.73 1.72 4.87
CA VAL A 111 14.73 0.66 4.89
C VAL A 111 14.54 0.16 3.47
N SER A 112 14.62 -1.16 3.26
CA SER A 112 14.37 -1.77 1.97
C SER A 112 12.90 -2.18 1.82
N LEU A 113 12.45 -2.34 0.57
CA LEU A 113 11.10 -2.82 0.28
C LEU A 113 10.81 -4.17 0.96
N ASP A 114 11.77 -5.10 0.98
CA ASP A 114 11.62 -6.39 1.66
C ASP A 114 11.35 -6.23 3.17
N VAL A 115 12.04 -5.28 3.82
CA VAL A 115 11.82 -4.99 5.24
C VAL A 115 10.43 -4.41 5.46
N CYS A 116 9.95 -3.53 4.60
CA CYS A 116 8.57 -3.03 4.67
C CYS A 116 7.53 -4.14 4.46
N ILE A 117 7.74 -5.04 3.49
CA ILE A 117 6.81 -6.16 3.23
C ILE A 117 6.79 -7.13 4.42
N GLU A 118 7.95 -7.46 4.98
CA GLU A 118 8.04 -8.31 6.18
C GLU A 118 7.38 -7.63 7.39
N THR A 119 7.56 -6.33 7.55
CA THR A 119 6.88 -5.55 8.60
C THR A 119 5.37 -5.56 8.40
N MET A 120 4.88 -5.41 7.16
CA MET A 120 3.46 -5.53 6.83
C MET A 120 2.91 -6.93 7.18
N ARG A 121 3.68 -7.99 6.88
CA ARG A 121 3.30 -9.38 7.21
C ARG A 121 3.20 -9.59 8.71
N GLN A 122 4.19 -9.13 9.48
CA GLN A 122 4.23 -9.27 10.94
C GLN A 122 3.10 -8.47 11.59
N THR A 123 2.97 -7.18 11.25
CA THR A 123 1.86 -6.34 11.76
C THR A 123 0.49 -6.88 11.37
N GLY A 124 0.35 -7.41 10.15
CA GLY A 124 -0.86 -8.09 9.72
C GLY A 124 -1.15 -9.33 10.55
N ARG A 125 -0.15 -10.15 10.86
CA ARG A 125 -0.29 -11.32 11.76
C ARG A 125 -0.71 -10.91 13.18
N ASP A 126 -0.12 -9.86 13.72
CA ASP A 126 -0.37 -9.38 15.08
C ASP A 126 -1.70 -8.62 15.21
N MET A 127 -2.26 -8.16 14.08
CA MET A 127 -3.53 -7.48 14.04
C MET A 127 -4.66 -8.44 14.48
N HIS A 128 -5.45 -8.00 15.47
CA HIS A 128 -6.60 -8.75 15.93
C HIS A 128 -7.65 -8.90 14.83
N GLU A 129 -8.31 -10.06 14.75
CA GLU A 129 -9.34 -10.39 13.74
C GLU A 129 -10.46 -9.35 13.61
N LYS A 130 -10.86 -8.67 14.69
CA LYS A 130 -11.89 -7.62 14.67
C LYS A 130 -11.48 -6.35 13.91
N TYR A 131 -10.22 -6.26 13.49
CA TYR A 131 -9.66 -5.15 12.72
C TYR A 131 -9.26 -5.56 11.28
N LYS A 132 -9.70 -6.76 10.84
CA LYS A 132 -9.40 -7.37 9.53
C LYS A 132 -10.67 -7.65 8.71
N GLU A 133 -11.28 -6.60 8.19
CA GLU A 133 -12.43 -6.62 7.28
C GLU A 133 -13.67 -7.33 7.83
N THR A 134 -13.78 -7.46 9.15
CA THR A 134 -14.91 -8.13 9.82
C THR A 134 -16.03 -7.17 10.21
N SER A 135 -15.77 -5.86 10.28
CA SER A 135 -16.72 -4.84 10.75
C SER A 135 -17.14 -5.01 12.21
N LEU A 136 -16.31 -5.71 13.01
CA LEU A 136 -16.57 -6.03 14.41
C LEU A 136 -15.82 -5.11 15.38
N GLY A 137 -15.06 -4.14 14.88
CA GLY A 137 -14.18 -3.30 15.70
C GLY A 137 -14.16 -1.83 15.24
N GLY A 138 -12.97 -1.24 15.36
CA GLY A 138 -12.54 0.01 14.72
C GLY A 138 -13.62 1.09 14.50
N LEU A 139 -13.67 1.63 13.28
CA LEU A 139 -14.65 2.65 12.92
C LEU A 139 -16.05 2.04 12.80
N ALA A 140 -16.17 0.76 12.49
CA ALA A 140 -17.45 0.09 12.27
C ALA A 140 -18.37 0.15 13.51
N VAL A 141 -17.80 0.06 14.71
CA VAL A 141 -18.58 0.05 15.97
C VAL A 141 -18.54 1.37 16.74
N ASN A 142 -17.68 2.32 16.34
CA ASN A 142 -17.52 3.60 17.03
C ASN A 142 -18.21 4.79 16.32
N VAL A 143 -18.77 4.59 15.11
CA VAL A 143 -19.58 5.61 14.43
C VAL A 143 -21.05 5.44 14.87
N PRO A 144 -21.72 6.49 15.38
CA PRO A 144 -23.13 6.42 15.75
C PRO A 144 -24.01 6.04 14.56
N ASN A 145 -25.00 5.18 14.79
CA ASN A 145 -26.10 4.98 13.84
C ASN A 145 -26.97 6.26 13.87
N CYS A 146 -26.83 7.12 12.86
CA CYS A 146 -27.78 8.18 12.58
C CYS A 146 -28.49 7.94 11.25
#